data_AF-A0A7S3HDJ7-F1
#
_entry.id   AF-A0A7S3HDJ7-F1
#
_cell.length_a   1.000
_cell.length_b   1.000
_cell.length_c   1.000
_cell.angle_alpha   90.00
_cell.angle_beta   90.00
_cell.angle_gamma   90.00
#
_symmetry.space_group_name_H-M   'P 1'
#
loop_
_entity.id
_entity.type
_entity.pdbx_description
1 polymer ?
#
loop_
_entity_poly.entity_id
_entity_poly.type
_entity_poly.pdbx_seq_one_letter_code
_entity_poly.pdbx_strand_id
1 'polypeptide(L)'
;MALRAARTLLRASAPRIANGAARGLAPAPLWRTQPAMAAVAGTRSYISVVKYTRDDVLEKLDAYRAEVFSTNWADYLNLVYNGPFWECEFEKLTGIVQPYLHEPEVGQKWAEVQELMDVLYQCEDVRDHLNELAELCTR
;
A
#
# COMPACT_ATOMS: atom_id res chain seq x y z
N MET A 1 40.77 21.90 42.04
CA MET A 1 41.65 22.23 40.89
C MET A 1 40.77 22.17 39.64
N ALA A 2 40.31 23.32 39.15
CA ALA A 2 40.83 23.99 37.93
C ALA A 2 40.36 23.29 36.63
N LEU A 3 39.95 23.93 35.53
CA LEU A 3 39.61 25.29 35.10
C LEU A 3 39.20 25.12 33.61
N ARG A 4 38.23 25.90 33.12
CA ARG A 4 38.10 26.50 31.76
C ARG A 4 38.14 25.60 30.51
N ALA A 5 37.09 25.55 29.67
CA ALA A 5 36.58 26.58 28.74
C ALA A 5 37.35 26.72 27.40
N ALA A 6 36.69 26.36 26.29
CA ALA A 6 36.75 27.00 24.97
C ALA A 6 35.62 26.40 24.10
N ARG A 7 34.46 27.04 23.91
CA ARG A 7 34.13 28.00 22.83
C ARG A 7 34.69 27.65 21.46
N THR A 8 33.82 27.22 20.55
CA THR A 8 33.73 27.84 19.22
C THR A 8 32.33 27.62 18.62
N LEU A 9 31.76 28.73 18.16
CA LEU A 9 30.43 28.89 17.60
C LEU A 9 30.46 28.48 16.12
N LEU A 10 29.45 27.73 15.65
CA LEU A 10 29.07 27.74 14.24
C LEU A 10 27.63 28.24 14.09
N ARG A 11 27.55 29.25 13.24
CA ARG A 11 26.55 30.30 13.16
C ARG A 11 25.50 29.89 12.13
N ALA A 12 24.23 29.93 12.54
CA ALA A 12 23.09 29.69 11.67
C ALA A 12 23.12 30.64 10.46
N SER A 13 23.04 30.07 9.25
CA SER A 13 22.90 30.80 8.00
C SER A 13 21.42 31.08 7.74
N ALA A 14 20.98 32.30 8.04
CA ALA A 14 19.71 32.84 7.56
C ALA A 14 19.89 33.38 6.13
N PRO A 15 18.95 33.15 5.21
CA PRO A 15 19.01 33.73 3.87
C PRO A 15 18.72 35.24 3.92
N ARG A 16 19.61 35.99 3.28
CA ARG A 16 19.65 37.45 3.20
C ARG A 16 18.71 37.88 2.06
N ILE A 17 17.62 38.58 2.40
CA ILE A 17 16.75 39.24 1.41
C ILE A 17 17.56 40.39 0.80
N ALA A 18 17.94 40.25 -0.47
CA ALA A 18 18.63 41.26 -1.24
C ALA A 18 17.59 42.18 -1.90
N ASN A 19 17.46 43.41 -1.39
CA ASN A 19 16.77 44.49 -2.09
C ASN A 19 17.65 45.00 -3.24
N GLY A 20 17.39 44.50 -4.45
CA GLY A 20 17.95 45.02 -5.69
C GLY A 20 17.06 46.11 -6.27
N ALA A 21 17.56 47.34 -6.26
CA ALA A 21 16.88 48.50 -6.83
C ALA A 21 16.81 48.44 -8.37
N ALA A 22 15.61 48.77 -8.86
CA ALA A 22 15.26 49.45 -10.11
C ALA A 22 16.18 49.30 -11.33
N ARG A 23 15.73 48.50 -12.32
CA ARG A 23 16.10 48.67 -13.73
C ARG A 23 14.87 48.51 -14.63
N GLY A 24 14.51 49.61 -15.29
CA GLY A 24 13.86 49.69 -16.61
C GLY A 24 12.55 48.94 -16.84
N LEU A 25 11.43 49.66 -16.68
CA LEU A 25 10.14 49.28 -17.29
C LEU A 25 10.22 49.48 -18.81
N ALA A 26 10.38 48.39 -19.55
CA ALA A 26 10.05 48.38 -20.98
C ALA A 26 8.52 48.23 -21.13
N PRO A 27 7.82 49.08 -21.90
CA PRO A 27 6.39 48.93 -22.11
C PRO A 27 6.12 47.66 -22.94
N ALA A 28 5.37 46.72 -22.35
CA ALA A 28 4.90 45.54 -23.05
C ALA A 28 3.88 45.94 -24.13
N PRO A 29 3.88 45.30 -25.32
CA PRO A 29 2.94 45.61 -26.38
C PRO A 29 1.49 45.26 -26.00
N LEU A 30 0.59 46.22 -26.23
CA LEU A 30 -0.83 46.28 -25.80
C LEU A 30 -1.80 45.31 -26.53
N TRP A 31 -1.35 44.18 -27.08
CA TRP A 31 -2.20 43.31 -27.91
C TRP A 31 -2.23 41.84 -27.51
N ARG A 32 -2.15 41.54 -26.21
CA ARG A 32 -2.44 40.19 -25.73
C ARG A 32 -3.27 40.20 -24.46
N THR A 33 -4.53 40.62 -24.60
CA THR A 33 -5.59 40.28 -23.64
C THR A 33 -5.98 38.82 -23.85
N GLN A 34 -5.16 37.89 -23.37
CA GLN A 34 -5.70 36.59 -23.02
C GLN A 34 -6.42 36.76 -21.67
N PRO A 35 -7.70 36.37 -21.54
CA PRO A 35 -8.30 36.29 -20.23
C PRO A 35 -7.47 35.29 -19.44
N ALA A 36 -6.87 35.75 -18.35
CA ALA A 36 -6.34 34.85 -17.35
C ALA A 36 -7.53 34.01 -16.87
N MET A 37 -7.67 32.81 -17.43
CA MET A 37 -8.42 31.74 -16.78
C MET A 37 -7.75 31.60 -15.43
N ALA A 38 -8.32 32.25 -14.42
CA ALA A 38 -7.98 32.01 -13.05
C ALA A 38 -8.18 30.51 -12.88
N ALA A 39 -7.07 29.77 -12.90
CA ALA A 39 -7.07 28.37 -12.56
C ALA A 39 -7.56 28.34 -11.12
N VAL A 40 -8.87 28.15 -10.95
CA VAL A 40 -9.45 27.75 -9.68
C VAL A 40 -8.88 26.36 -9.46
N ALA A 41 -7.66 26.34 -8.93
CA ALA A 41 -7.06 25.18 -8.29
C ALA A 41 -7.85 24.96 -7.00
N GLY A 42 -9.14 24.63 -7.16
CA GLY A 42 -9.95 24.10 -6.09
C GLY A 42 -9.27 22.81 -5.69
N THR A 43 -8.65 22.82 -4.50
CA THR A 43 -8.16 21.64 -3.83
C THR A 43 -9.30 20.64 -3.83
N ARG A 44 -9.24 19.64 -4.72
CA ARG A 44 -10.21 18.55 -4.71
C ARG A 44 -9.99 17.82 -3.39
N SER A 45 -10.96 17.96 -2.49
CA SER A 45 -11.04 17.15 -1.30
C SER A 45 -11.24 15.71 -1.75
N TYR A 46 -10.15 14.93 -1.81
CA TYR A 46 -10.22 13.49 -2.02
C TYR A 46 -10.73 12.86 -0.73
N ILE A 47 -12.04 12.96 -0.49
CA ILE A 47 -12.71 12.17 0.54
C ILE A 47 -12.81 10.76 -0.03
N SER A 48 -11.83 9.91 0.30
CA SER A 48 -11.99 8.47 0.13
C SER A 48 -13.04 8.02 1.15
N VAL A 49 -14.27 7.81 0.70
CA VAL A 49 -15.28 7.18 1.54
C VAL A 49 -14.76 5.81 1.93
N VAL A 50 -14.57 5.58 3.23
CA VAL A 50 -14.23 4.26 3.77
C VAL A 50 -15.37 3.32 3.37
N LYS A 51 -15.08 2.41 2.43
CA LYS A 51 -16.09 1.56 1.78
C LYS A 51 -16.59 0.45 2.71
N TYR A 52 -15.76 0.01 3.66
CA TYR A 52 -16.04 -1.09 4.57
C TYR A 52 -15.82 -0.63 6.00
N THR A 53 -16.75 -0.94 6.88
CA THR A 53 -16.57 -0.71 8.31
C THR A 53 -15.61 -1.76 8.88
N ARG A 54 -15.09 -1.50 10.08
CA ARG A 54 -14.22 -2.43 10.81
C ARG A 54 -14.83 -3.83 10.91
N ASP A 55 -16.10 -3.91 11.31
CA ASP A 55 -16.78 -5.19 11.52
C ASP A 55 -16.99 -5.93 10.18
N ASP A 56 -17.24 -5.20 9.08
CA ASP A 56 -17.28 -5.79 7.73
C ASP A 56 -15.92 -6.40 7.34
N VAL A 57 -14.81 -5.76 7.72
CA VAL A 57 -13.47 -6.29 7.45
C VAL A 57 -13.24 -7.58 8.23
N LEU A 58 -13.60 -7.62 9.51
CA LEU A 58 -13.47 -8.82 10.35
C LEU A 58 -14.30 -9.99 9.77
N GLU A 59 -15.54 -9.73 9.37
CA GLU A 59 -16.40 -10.75 8.76
C GLU A 59 -15.81 -11.27 7.44
N LYS A 60 -15.27 -10.38 6.61
CA LYS A 60 -14.62 -10.77 5.34
C LYS A 60 -13.37 -11.62 5.55
N LEU A 61 -12.54 -11.29 6.53
CA LEU A 61 -11.36 -12.08 6.88
C LEU A 61 -11.76 -13.49 7.36
N ASP A 62 -12.77 -13.58 8.22
CA ASP A 62 -13.29 -14.87 8.69
C ASP A 62 -13.87 -15.71 7.55
N ALA A 63 -14.67 -15.09 6.68
CA ALA A 63 -15.28 -15.77 5.55
C ALA A 63 -14.22 -16.33 4.60
N TYR A 64 -13.22 -15.51 4.22
CA TYR A 64 -12.13 -15.94 3.36
C TYR A 64 -11.32 -17.08 3.98
N ARG A 65 -10.95 -16.93 5.25
CA ARG A 65 -10.23 -17.98 5.99
C ARG A 65 -11.02 -19.29 6.01
N ALA A 66 -12.30 -19.22 6.35
CA ALA A 66 -13.15 -20.40 6.45
C ALA A 66 -13.31 -21.11 5.10
N GLU A 67 -13.49 -20.34 4.02
CA GLU A 67 -13.63 -20.87 2.67
C GLU A 67 -12.35 -21.59 2.22
N VAL A 68 -11.20 -20.93 2.30
CA VAL A 68 -9.92 -21.52 1.90
C VAL A 68 -9.56 -22.73 2.78
N PHE A 69 -9.71 -22.62 4.11
CA PHE A 69 -9.35 -23.69 5.04
C PHE A 69 -10.27 -24.92 4.94
N SER A 70 -11.54 -24.72 4.61
CA SER A 70 -12.51 -25.83 4.45
C SER A 70 -12.44 -26.48 3.07
N THR A 71 -11.73 -25.87 2.12
CA THR A 71 -11.61 -26.42 0.77
C THR A 71 -10.81 -27.73 0.82
N ASN A 72 -11.35 -28.77 0.19
CA ASN A 72 -10.68 -30.05 0.11
C ASN A 72 -9.43 -29.94 -0.77
N TRP A 73 -8.29 -30.35 -0.24
CA TRP A 73 -7.03 -30.34 -0.97
C TRP A 73 -7.01 -31.26 -2.19
N ALA A 74 -7.72 -32.38 -2.14
CA ALA A 74 -7.84 -33.27 -3.29
C ALA A 74 -8.78 -32.73 -4.38
N ASP A 75 -9.46 -31.60 -4.15
CA ASP A 75 -10.36 -30.98 -5.12
C ASP A 75 -9.58 -30.07 -6.08
N TYR A 76 -9.30 -30.62 -7.27
CA TYR A 76 -8.64 -29.88 -8.35
C TYR A 76 -9.46 -28.70 -8.88
N LEU A 77 -10.79 -28.79 -8.86
CA LEU A 77 -11.64 -27.74 -9.42
C LEU A 77 -11.68 -26.53 -8.49
N ASN A 78 -11.81 -26.78 -7.18
CA ASN A 78 -12.03 -25.71 -6.22
C ASN A 78 -10.75 -25.19 -5.56
N LEU A 79 -9.70 -26.00 -5.42
CA LEU A 79 -8.43 -25.53 -4.85
C LEU A 79 -7.42 -25.19 -5.94
N VAL A 80 -7.12 -26.15 -6.82
CA VAL A 80 -6.00 -26.04 -7.77
C VAL A 80 -6.31 -25.04 -8.89
N TYR A 81 -7.42 -25.21 -9.59
CA TYR A 81 -7.77 -24.31 -10.70
C TYR A 81 -8.20 -22.92 -10.23
N ASN A 82 -8.62 -22.77 -8.98
CA ASN A 82 -9.02 -21.50 -8.42
C ASN A 82 -7.88 -20.71 -7.77
N GLY A 83 -6.63 -21.19 -7.80
CA GLY A 83 -5.44 -20.46 -7.31
C GLY A 83 -5.46 -18.96 -7.64
N PRO A 84 -5.64 -18.56 -8.92
CA PRO A 84 -5.69 -17.15 -9.30
C PRO A 84 -6.85 -16.36 -8.67
N PHE A 85 -7.99 -17.01 -8.38
CA PHE A 85 -9.11 -16.36 -7.71
C PHE A 85 -8.82 -16.15 -6.21
N TRP A 86 -8.17 -17.11 -5.56
CA TRP A 86 -7.71 -16.97 -4.17
C TRP A 86 -6.73 -15.81 -4.03
N GLU A 87 -5.72 -15.75 -4.89
CA GLU A 87 -4.75 -14.65 -4.91
C GLU A 87 -5.41 -13.28 -5.14
N CYS A 88 -6.34 -13.20 -6.08
CA CYS A 88 -7.06 -11.96 -6.37
C CYS A 88 -7.90 -11.49 -5.18
N GLU A 89 -8.55 -12.41 -4.46
CA GLU A 89 -9.33 -12.06 -3.27
C GLU A 89 -8.42 -11.67 -2.10
N PHE A 90 -7.30 -12.35 -1.92
CA PHE A 90 -6.27 -11.98 -0.94
C PHE A 90 -5.69 -10.58 -1.21
N GLU A 91 -5.44 -10.21 -2.47
CA GLU A 91 -5.00 -8.86 -2.85
C GLU A 91 -6.06 -7.81 -2.52
N LYS A 92 -7.34 -8.08 -2.78
CA LYS A 92 -8.44 -7.17 -2.40
C LYS A 92 -8.51 -6.99 -0.89
N LEU A 93 -8.40 -8.06 -0.12
CA LEU A 93 -8.40 -8.00 1.35
C LEU A 93 -7.21 -7.18 1.86
N THR A 94 -6.03 -7.32 1.25
CA THR A 94 -4.85 -6.51 1.58
C THR A 94 -5.18 -5.01 1.50
N GLY A 95 -5.85 -4.57 0.44
CA GLY A 95 -6.26 -3.16 0.30
C GLY A 95 -7.31 -2.73 1.32
N ILE A 96 -8.26 -3.61 1.66
CA ILE A 96 -9.37 -3.33 2.58
C ILE A 96 -8.90 -3.24 4.04
N VAL A 97 -7.91 -4.05 4.43
CA VAL A 97 -7.41 -4.15 5.80
C VAL A 97 -6.50 -2.99 6.20
N GLN A 98 -5.79 -2.37 5.25
CA GLN A 98 -4.79 -1.31 5.49
C GLN A 98 -5.23 -0.22 6.50
N PRO A 99 -6.45 0.35 6.44
CA PRO A 99 -6.87 1.39 7.38
C PRO A 99 -6.96 0.92 8.84
N TYR A 100 -7.15 -0.39 9.06
CA TYR A 100 -7.47 -1.00 10.36
C TYR A 100 -6.31 -1.79 10.98
N LEU A 101 -5.14 -1.87 10.32
CA LEU A 101 -3.97 -2.64 10.80
C LEU A 101 -3.44 -2.21 12.18
N HIS A 102 -3.72 -0.97 12.59
CA HIS A 102 -3.35 -0.46 13.90
C HIS A 102 -4.22 -1.04 15.03
N GLU A 103 -5.36 -1.64 14.68
CA GLU A 103 -6.23 -2.32 15.63
C GLU A 103 -5.76 -3.76 15.84
N PRO A 104 -5.54 -4.20 17.10
CA PRO A 104 -4.92 -5.49 17.38
C PRO A 104 -5.77 -6.68 16.90
N GLU A 105 -7.10 -6.58 16.97
CA GLU A 105 -7.99 -7.67 16.57
C GLU A 105 -7.96 -7.91 15.05
N VAL A 106 -7.99 -6.83 14.25
CA VAL A 106 -7.90 -6.93 12.79
C VAL A 106 -6.50 -7.39 12.39
N GLY A 107 -5.45 -6.85 13.02
CA GLY A 107 -4.07 -7.24 12.75
C GLY A 107 -3.80 -8.71 13.01
N GLN A 108 -4.34 -9.27 14.10
CA GLN A 108 -4.21 -10.69 14.41
C GLN A 108 -4.90 -11.57 13.35
N LYS A 109 -6.16 -11.28 13.00
CA LYS A 109 -6.87 -12.05 11.96
C LYS A 109 -6.21 -11.95 10.60
N TRP A 110 -5.67 -10.77 10.27
CA TRP A 110 -4.94 -10.59 9.04
C TRP A 110 -3.69 -11.46 8.99
N ALA A 111 -2.90 -11.52 10.07
CA ALA A 111 -1.75 -12.40 10.15
C ALA A 111 -2.12 -13.88 9.96
N GLU A 112 -3.24 -14.32 10.55
CA GLU A 112 -3.74 -15.69 10.37
C GLU A 112 -4.14 -15.99 8.91
N VAL A 113 -4.71 -15.01 8.19
CA VAL A 113 -5.03 -15.14 6.76
C VAL A 113 -3.76 -15.16 5.90
N GLN A 114 -2.75 -14.37 6.25
CA GLN A 114 -1.45 -14.39 5.56
C GLN A 114 -0.77 -15.76 5.72
N GLU A 115 -0.73 -16.28 6.95
CA GLU A 115 -0.17 -17.61 7.23
C GLU A 115 -0.93 -18.71 6.48
N LEU A 116 -2.26 -18.61 6.38
CA LEU A 116 -3.05 -19.56 5.59
C LEU A 116 -2.63 -19.58 4.11
N MET A 117 -2.37 -18.42 3.51
CA MET A 117 -1.91 -18.34 2.12
C MET A 117 -0.48 -18.86 1.97
N ASP A 118 0.42 -18.55 2.91
CA ASP A 118 1.79 -19.08 2.89
C ASP A 118 1.80 -20.61 2.96
N VAL A 119 0.93 -21.19 3.80
CA VAL A 119 0.73 -22.64 3.85
C VAL A 119 0.24 -23.13 2.50
N LEU A 120 -0.81 -22.52 1.93
CA LEU A 120 -1.37 -22.92 0.63
C LEU A 120 -0.32 -22.95 -0.50
N TYR A 121 0.61 -21.99 -0.53
CA TYR A 121 1.69 -22.00 -1.52
C TYR A 121 2.68 -23.16 -1.31
N GLN A 122 3.07 -23.47 -0.07
CA GLN A 122 3.91 -24.64 0.19
C GLN A 122 3.20 -25.95 -0.17
N CYS A 123 1.89 -25.98 0.03
CA CYS A 123 1.02 -27.10 -0.31
C CYS A 123 1.01 -27.36 -1.83
N GLU A 124 1.01 -26.28 -2.60
CA GLU A 124 1.17 -26.30 -4.06
C GLU A 124 2.56 -26.79 -4.47
N ASP A 125 3.63 -26.26 -3.88
CA ASP A 125 5.01 -26.69 -4.20
C ASP A 125 5.19 -28.21 -4.02
N VAL A 126 4.67 -28.77 -2.92
CA VAL A 126 4.72 -30.22 -2.66
C VAL A 126 3.93 -31.00 -3.72
N ARG A 127 2.75 -30.52 -4.09
CA ARG A 127 1.91 -31.16 -5.12
C ARG A 127 2.63 -31.16 -6.47
N ASP A 128 3.21 -30.03 -6.86
CA ASP A 128 3.90 -29.90 -8.14
C ASP A 128 5.14 -30.78 -8.17
N HIS A 129 5.90 -30.87 -7.07
CA HIS A 129 7.02 -31.80 -6.95
C HIS A 129 6.59 -33.28 -7.08
N LEU A 130 5.47 -33.67 -6.45
CA LEU A 130 4.93 -35.02 -6.62
C LEU A 130 4.51 -35.31 -8.07
N ASN A 131 3.97 -34.31 -8.76
CA ASN A 131 3.61 -34.43 -10.17
C ASN A 131 4.85 -34.60 -11.06
N GLU A 132 5.91 -33.83 -10.83
CA GLU A 132 7.19 -34.00 -11.51
C GLU A 132 7.78 -35.41 -11.32
N LEU A 133 7.76 -35.94 -10.09
CA LEU A 133 8.23 -37.30 -9.80
C LEU A 133 7.40 -38.35 -10.54
N ALA A 134 6.09 -38.18 -10.60
CA ALA A 134 5.20 -39.10 -11.32
C ALA A 134 5.50 -39.09 -12.84
N GLU A 135 5.73 -37.93 -13.44
CA GLU A 135 6.14 -37.82 -14.85
C GLU A 135 7.49 -38.51 -15.13
N LEU A 136 8.44 -38.45 -14.18
CA LEU A 136 9.72 -39.13 -14.30
C LEU A 136 9.59 -40.66 -14.18
N CYS A 137 8.71 -41.16 -13.32
CA CYS A 137 8.50 -42.60 -13.13
C CYS A 137 7.63 -43.24 -14.21
N THR A 138 6.89 -42.45 -14.99
CA THR A 138 5.96 -42.94 -16.03
C THR A 138 6.45 -42.71 -17.46
N ARG A 139 7.63 -42.11 -17.63
CA ARG A 139 8.41 -42.09 -18.88
C ARG A 139 9.30 -43.32 -19.01
#